data_AF-A0A0Q6MU30-F1
#
_entry.id   AF-A0A0Q6MU30-F1
#
_cell.length_a   1.000
_cell.length_b   1.000
_cell.length_c   1.000
_cell.angle_alpha   90.00
_cell.angle_beta   90.00
_cell.angle_gamma   90.00
#
_symmetry.space_group_name_H-M   'P 1'
#
loop_
_entity.id
_entity.type
_entity.pdbx_description
1 polymer ?
#
loop_
_entity_poly.entity_id
_entity_poly.type
_entity_poly.pdbx_seq_one_letter_code
_entity_poly.pdbx_strand_id
1 'polypeptide(L)'
;MKRVHILVEGQTEETFVRELLVEHCARAGVYVTPILLRTSPGHKGGVTRYAKVKPQIARLCRHDSTSVVTTLIDLYALPKDFPGQADADFPIQGRGAQKAEFIEASWAADIDEHNFIPHLMVHEFEALLFVEPERFADWTDTQAVVEQLQAAAAAHHTPEDINDSPHTAPSKRILQAMPAYQKKFHGPLIASEIGLDALRQACPHFGAWLTRVEALAEDAPPQP
;
A
#
# COMPACT_ATOMS: atom_id res chain seq x y z
N MET A 1 -15.91 11.43 -14.94
CA MET A 1 -15.57 10.01 -14.73
C MET A 1 -14.07 9.87 -14.75
N LYS A 2 -13.47 9.33 -13.69
CA LYS A 2 -12.01 9.17 -13.61
C LYS A 2 -11.62 7.71 -13.53
N ARG A 3 -10.61 7.31 -14.30
CA ARG A 3 -10.04 5.95 -14.26
C ARG A 3 -8.69 6.00 -13.55
N VAL A 4 -8.42 5.03 -12.69
CA VAL A 4 -7.20 4.95 -11.89
C VAL A 4 -6.62 3.54 -12.00
N HIS A 5 -5.37 3.45 -12.44
CA HIS A 5 -4.59 2.22 -12.44
C HIS A 5 -3.71 2.19 -11.20
N ILE A 6 -3.87 1.17 -10.36
CA ILE A 6 -3.05 0.98 -9.15
C ILE A 6 -2.06 -0.14 -9.42
N LEU A 7 -0.78 0.19 -9.55
CA LEU A 7 0.26 -0.82 -9.65
C LEU A 7 0.55 -1.38 -8.25
N VAL A 8 0.44 -2.69 -8.11
CA VAL A 8 0.63 -3.40 -6.85
C VAL A 8 1.74 -4.43 -6.95
N GLU A 9 2.45 -4.68 -5.86
CA GLU A 9 3.57 -5.63 -5.85
C GLU A 9 3.11 -7.09 -5.94
N GLY A 10 2.06 -7.45 -5.21
CA GLY A 10 1.64 -8.82 -5.02
C GLY A 10 0.13 -9.05 -5.11
N GLN A 11 -0.23 -10.34 -5.02
CA GLN A 11 -1.63 -10.80 -5.10
C GLN A 11 -2.48 -10.40 -3.89
N THR A 12 -1.84 -10.16 -2.75
CA THR A 12 -2.53 -9.69 -1.53
C THR A 12 -3.07 -8.29 -1.77
N GLU A 13 -2.21 -7.38 -2.21
CA GLU A 13 -2.54 -6.00 -2.54
C GLU A 13 -3.53 -5.94 -3.72
N GLU A 14 -3.33 -6.75 -4.76
CA GLU A 14 -4.28 -6.88 -5.88
C GLU A 14 -5.69 -7.26 -5.42
N THR A 15 -5.78 -8.23 -4.52
CA THR A 15 -7.06 -8.68 -3.96
C THR A 15 -7.68 -7.59 -3.10
N PHE A 16 -6.90 -6.94 -2.22
CA PHE A 16 -7.39 -5.81 -1.42
C PHE A 16 -7.98 -4.68 -2.28
N VAL A 17 -7.27 -4.28 -3.35
CA VAL A 17 -7.79 -3.26 -4.27
C VAL A 17 -9.10 -3.72 -4.91
N ARG A 18 -9.14 -4.97 -5.41
CA ARG A 18 -10.31 -5.51 -6.12
C ARG A 18 -11.53 -5.63 -5.21
N GLU A 19 -11.36 -6.14 -4.00
CA GLU A 19 -12.48 -6.45 -3.10
C GLU A 19 -12.94 -5.22 -2.31
N LEU A 20 -12.04 -4.27 -1.99
CA LEU A 20 -12.36 -3.12 -1.14
C LEU A 20 -12.39 -1.78 -1.88
N LEU A 21 -11.34 -1.47 -2.64
CA LEU A 21 -11.21 -0.15 -3.26
C LEU A 21 -12.08 0.03 -4.49
N VAL A 22 -12.34 -1.03 -5.27
CA VAL A 22 -13.15 -0.92 -6.50
C VAL A 22 -14.56 -0.41 -6.19
N GLU A 23 -15.28 -1.06 -5.28
CA GLU A 23 -16.65 -0.64 -4.94
C GLU A 23 -16.66 0.71 -4.23
N HIS A 24 -15.73 0.91 -3.30
CA HIS A 24 -15.63 2.15 -2.53
C HIS A 24 -15.37 3.37 -3.42
N CYS A 25 -14.33 3.32 -4.25
CA CYS A 25 -13.96 4.41 -5.15
C CYS A 25 -15.04 4.64 -6.23
N ALA A 26 -15.74 3.59 -6.68
CA ALA A 26 -16.81 3.74 -7.65
C ALA A 26 -17.96 4.63 -7.12
N ARG A 27 -18.24 4.57 -5.81
CA ARG A 27 -19.22 5.48 -5.16
C ARG A 27 -18.77 6.94 -5.19
N ALA A 28 -17.47 7.20 -5.24
CA ALA A 28 -16.88 8.52 -5.44
C ALA A 28 -16.71 8.90 -6.92
N GLY A 29 -17.17 8.09 -7.88
CA GLY A 29 -17.03 8.37 -9.32
C GLY A 29 -15.64 8.04 -9.90
N VAL A 30 -14.83 7.28 -9.16
CA VAL A 30 -13.47 6.86 -9.50
C VAL A 30 -13.43 5.35 -9.75
N TYR A 31 -12.98 4.94 -10.93
CA TYR A 31 -12.94 3.53 -11.33
C TYR A 31 -11.51 3.02 -11.25
N VAL A 32 -11.27 2.16 -10.27
CA VAL A 32 -9.94 1.64 -9.94
C VAL A 32 -9.71 0.30 -10.63
N THR A 33 -8.48 0.06 -11.10
CA THR A 33 -8.06 -1.22 -11.66
C THR A 33 -6.67 -1.60 -11.11
N PRO A 34 -6.53 -2.70 -10.35
CA PRO A 34 -5.23 -3.16 -9.91
C PRO A 34 -4.43 -3.75 -11.08
N ILE A 35 -3.12 -3.50 -11.09
CA ILE A 35 -2.18 -4.04 -12.07
C ILE A 35 -0.96 -4.61 -11.33
N LEU A 36 -0.70 -5.91 -11.47
CA LEU A 36 0.51 -6.51 -10.90
C LEU A 36 1.77 -5.98 -11.59
N LEU A 37 2.73 -5.52 -10.78
CA LEU A 37 4.06 -5.16 -11.23
C LEU A 37 4.83 -6.38 -11.74
N ARG A 38 5.38 -6.27 -12.95
CA ARG A 38 6.21 -7.33 -13.53
C ARG A 38 7.67 -7.13 -13.14
N THR A 39 8.08 -7.66 -11.98
CA THR A 39 9.45 -7.56 -11.46
C THR A 39 10.30 -8.80 -11.75
N SER A 40 9.68 -9.96 -12.00
CA SER A 40 10.32 -11.22 -12.34
C SER A 40 9.37 -12.15 -13.13
N PRO A 41 9.89 -13.17 -13.84
CA PRO A 41 9.06 -14.23 -14.41
C PRO A 41 8.23 -14.91 -13.31
N GLY A 42 6.91 -14.84 -13.40
CA GLY A 42 5.99 -15.45 -12.42
C GLY A 42 5.61 -14.57 -11.22
N HIS A 43 5.94 -13.27 -11.21
CA HIS A 43 5.60 -12.32 -10.14
C HIS A 43 6.10 -12.76 -8.75
N LYS A 44 7.27 -13.40 -8.69
CA LYS A 44 7.90 -13.88 -7.45
C LYS A 44 9.10 -13.00 -7.10
N GLY A 45 9.04 -12.35 -5.95
CA GLY A 45 10.09 -11.44 -5.47
C GLY A 45 9.79 -9.99 -5.88
N GLY A 46 9.82 -9.10 -4.89
CA GLY A 46 9.42 -7.70 -5.01
C GLY A 46 10.24 -6.86 -5.98
N VAL A 47 10.25 -5.55 -5.76
CA VAL A 47 10.93 -4.61 -6.64
C VAL A 47 12.46 -4.73 -6.51
N THR A 48 13.06 -5.57 -7.34
CA THR A 48 14.52 -5.83 -7.26
C THR A 48 15.40 -4.75 -7.89
N ARG A 49 14.87 -3.97 -8.85
CA ARG A 49 15.59 -2.90 -9.57
C ARG A 49 14.61 -1.83 -10.03
N TYR A 50 14.96 -0.57 -9.83
CA TYR A 50 14.10 0.54 -10.24
C TYR A 50 13.88 0.59 -11.76
N ALA A 51 14.90 0.18 -12.53
CA ALA A 51 14.83 0.09 -13.99
C ALA A 51 13.71 -0.83 -14.52
N LYS A 52 13.14 -1.72 -13.69
CA LYS A 52 11.98 -2.54 -14.06
C LYS A 52 10.65 -1.83 -13.82
N VAL A 53 10.59 -0.86 -12.91
CA VAL A 53 9.36 -0.17 -12.51
C VAL A 53 9.07 1.02 -13.40
N LYS A 54 10.06 1.92 -13.60
CA LYS A 54 9.90 3.15 -14.37
C LYS A 54 9.25 2.95 -15.74
N PRO A 55 9.68 1.99 -16.58
CA PRO A 55 9.07 1.80 -17.90
C PRO A 55 7.61 1.33 -17.85
N GLN A 56 7.20 0.61 -16.80
CA GLN A 56 5.83 0.13 -16.65
C GLN A 56 4.88 1.28 -16.31
N ILE A 57 5.27 2.13 -15.36
CA ILE A 57 4.51 3.33 -14.97
C ILE A 57 4.40 4.29 -16.16
N ALA A 58 5.53 4.67 -16.75
CA ALA A 58 5.54 5.60 -17.89
C ALA A 58 4.71 5.08 -19.07
N ARG A 59 4.75 3.76 -19.34
CA ARG A 59 3.91 3.16 -20.38
C ARG A 59 2.42 3.28 -20.05
N LEU A 60 2.02 3.00 -18.82
CA LEU A 60 0.61 3.11 -18.41
C LEU A 60 0.12 4.55 -18.49
N CYS A 61 0.91 5.50 -17.98
CA CYS A 61 0.63 6.94 -18.07
C CYS A 61 0.41 7.40 -19.52
N ARG A 62 1.26 6.96 -20.45
CA ARG A 62 1.22 7.36 -21.86
C ARG A 62 0.20 6.61 -22.71
N HIS A 63 -0.03 5.34 -22.39
CA HIS A 63 -1.03 4.53 -23.10
C HIS A 63 -2.43 5.11 -22.89
N ASP A 64 -2.66 5.71 -21.73
CA ASP A 64 -3.92 6.33 -21.40
C ASP A 64 -3.72 7.60 -20.58
N SER A 65 -3.48 8.70 -21.29
CA SER A 65 -3.24 10.01 -20.70
C SER A 65 -4.42 10.58 -19.91
N THR A 66 -5.61 9.97 -20.02
CA THR A 66 -6.81 10.43 -19.31
C THR A 66 -7.03 9.74 -17.97
N SER A 67 -6.40 8.57 -17.75
CA SER A 67 -6.38 7.92 -16.45
C SER A 67 -5.26 8.45 -15.57
N VAL A 68 -5.36 8.16 -14.27
CA VAL A 68 -4.28 8.38 -13.30
C VAL A 68 -3.63 7.04 -12.99
N VAL A 69 -2.32 7.07 -12.80
CA VAL A 69 -1.53 5.92 -12.35
C VAL A 69 -1.07 6.20 -10.92
N THR A 70 -1.28 5.23 -10.02
CA THR A 70 -0.77 5.27 -8.64
C THR A 70 -0.26 3.88 -8.24
N THR A 71 0.24 3.72 -7.02
CA THR A 71 0.93 2.51 -6.58
C THR A 71 0.55 2.09 -5.17
N LEU A 72 0.69 0.79 -4.88
CA LEU A 72 0.73 0.23 -3.52
C LEU A 72 1.95 -0.70 -3.45
N ILE A 73 3.10 -0.14 -3.07
CA ILE A 73 4.39 -0.83 -3.00
C ILE A 73 5.00 -0.59 -1.63
N ASP A 74 5.62 -1.60 -1.05
CA ASP A 74 6.30 -1.49 0.25
C ASP A 74 7.56 -0.60 0.12
N LEU A 75 7.59 0.47 0.92
CA LEU A 75 8.71 1.42 1.04
C LEU A 75 10.04 0.71 1.37
N TYR A 76 10.04 -0.31 2.23
CA TYR A 76 11.25 -0.97 2.71
C TYR A 76 11.70 -2.11 1.79
N ALA A 77 10.86 -2.53 0.85
CA ALA A 77 11.21 -3.47 -0.20
C ALA A 77 11.79 -2.77 -1.45
N LEU A 78 11.85 -1.44 -1.47
CA LEU A 78 12.38 -0.68 -2.60
C LEU A 78 13.88 -0.96 -2.81
N PRO A 79 14.33 -1.04 -4.08
CA PRO A 79 15.72 -1.30 -4.39
C PRO A 79 16.58 -0.07 -4.10
N LYS A 80 17.88 -0.27 -3.84
CA LYS A 80 18.80 0.84 -3.48
C LYS A 80 18.95 1.91 -4.56
N ASP A 81 18.62 1.58 -5.82
CA ASP A 81 18.69 2.49 -6.97
C ASP A 81 17.38 3.29 -7.17
N PHE A 82 16.45 3.23 -6.21
CA PHE A 82 15.20 3.99 -6.28
C PHE A 82 15.41 5.49 -6.03
N PRO A 83 14.72 6.38 -6.76
CA PRO A 83 14.85 7.83 -6.59
C PRO A 83 14.64 8.28 -5.15
N GLY A 84 15.48 9.20 -4.68
CA GLY A 84 15.39 9.80 -3.33
C GLY A 84 16.08 9.03 -2.20
N GLN A 85 16.38 7.73 -2.33
CA GLN A 85 16.99 6.96 -1.21
C GLN A 85 18.42 7.39 -0.86
N ALA A 86 19.16 7.92 -1.84
CA ALA A 86 20.53 8.40 -1.67
C ALA A 86 20.63 9.94 -1.58
N ASP A 87 19.49 10.63 -1.49
CA ASP A 87 19.46 12.08 -1.37
C ASP A 87 19.97 12.53 0.00
N ALA A 88 20.67 13.66 0.04
CA ALA A 88 21.19 14.24 1.28
C ALA A 88 20.07 14.71 2.22
N ASP A 89 18.92 15.08 1.66
CA ASP A 89 17.75 15.55 2.40
C ASP A 89 16.82 14.41 2.84
N PHE A 90 17.15 13.15 2.53
CA PHE A 90 16.35 12.00 2.94
C PHE A 90 16.19 11.98 4.47
N PRO A 91 14.95 11.92 5.01
CA PRO A 91 14.70 12.04 6.44
C PRO A 91 15.03 10.74 7.18
N ILE A 92 16.32 10.44 7.36
CA ILE A 92 16.81 9.21 8.00
C ILE A 92 16.18 9.02 9.40
N GLN A 93 16.05 10.11 10.16
CA GLN A 93 15.47 10.15 11.51
C GLN A 93 13.95 10.38 11.52
N GLY A 94 13.32 10.52 10.35
CA GLY A 94 11.88 10.69 10.22
C GLY A 94 11.11 9.38 10.44
N ARG A 95 9.82 9.52 10.74
CA ARG A 95 8.85 8.42 10.75
C ARG A 95 8.68 7.81 9.37
N GLY A 96 8.08 6.62 9.31
CA GLY A 96 7.87 5.90 8.06
C GLY A 96 7.09 6.71 7.01
N ALA A 97 6.02 7.39 7.42
CA ALA A 97 5.25 8.28 6.54
C ALA A 97 6.10 9.42 5.94
N GLN A 98 6.97 10.06 6.73
CA GLN A 98 7.83 11.14 6.24
C GLN A 98 8.86 10.64 5.22
N LYS A 99 9.35 9.41 5.39
CA LYS A 99 10.22 8.74 4.42
C LYS A 99 9.46 8.39 3.15
N ALA A 100 8.23 7.88 3.26
CA ALA A 100 7.37 7.59 2.12
C ALA A 100 7.11 8.85 1.29
N GLU A 101 6.62 9.93 1.91
CA GLU A 101 6.34 11.21 1.26
C GLU A 101 7.56 11.78 0.52
N PHE A 102 8.75 11.71 1.12
CA PHE A 102 9.98 12.19 0.49
C PHE A 102 10.33 11.39 -0.77
N ILE A 103 10.26 10.06 -0.68
CA ILE A 103 10.54 9.17 -1.80
C ILE A 103 9.47 9.33 -2.88
N GLU A 104 8.20 9.45 -2.51
CA GLU A 104 7.10 9.70 -3.43
C GLU A 104 7.30 11.00 -4.22
N ALA A 105 7.70 12.09 -3.57
CA ALA A 105 8.00 13.36 -4.24
C ALA A 105 9.18 13.21 -5.23
N SER A 106 10.26 12.59 -4.79
CA SER A 106 11.45 12.32 -5.63
C SER A 106 11.09 11.41 -6.81
N TRP A 107 10.22 10.44 -6.59
CA TRP A 107 9.80 9.47 -7.58
C TRP A 107 8.84 10.08 -8.60
N ALA A 108 7.89 10.91 -8.17
CA ALA A 108 7.03 11.68 -9.07
C ALA A 108 7.87 12.56 -10.01
N ALA A 109 8.87 13.25 -9.49
CA ALA A 109 9.78 14.09 -10.27
C ALA A 109 10.64 13.27 -11.25
N ASP A 110 11.11 12.09 -10.88
CA ASP A 110 11.88 11.22 -11.79
C ASP A 110 11.02 10.59 -12.89
N ILE A 111 9.76 10.22 -12.59
CA ILE A 111 8.82 9.69 -13.59
C ILE A 111 8.37 10.78 -14.56
N ASP A 112 8.11 11.99 -14.05
CA ASP A 112 7.74 13.19 -14.82
C ASP A 112 6.53 12.98 -15.74
N GLU A 113 5.51 12.27 -15.25
CA GLU A 113 4.22 12.08 -15.94
C GLU A 113 3.12 12.81 -15.17
N HIS A 114 2.43 13.73 -15.83
CA HIS A 114 1.40 14.60 -15.22
C HIS A 114 0.24 13.84 -14.55
N ASN A 115 0.00 12.60 -14.95
CA ASN A 115 -1.05 11.73 -14.44
C ASN A 115 -0.53 10.63 -13.50
N PHE A 116 0.67 10.79 -12.95
CA PHE A 116 1.24 9.89 -11.95
C PHE A 116 1.13 10.47 -10.53
N ILE A 117 0.55 9.69 -9.62
CA ILE A 117 0.45 10.00 -8.20
C ILE A 117 1.06 8.82 -7.44
N PRO A 118 2.35 8.82 -7.10
CA PRO A 118 2.96 7.70 -6.40
C PRO A 118 2.34 7.52 -5.01
N HIS A 119 2.31 6.26 -4.56
CA HIS A 119 2.04 5.94 -3.17
C HIS A 119 2.79 4.69 -2.72
N LEU A 120 3.40 4.79 -1.55
CA LEU A 120 4.15 3.74 -0.90
C LEU A 120 3.41 3.32 0.37
N MET A 121 3.21 2.02 0.53
CA MET A 121 2.86 1.50 1.84
C MET A 121 4.09 1.65 2.73
N VAL A 122 3.91 2.33 3.86
CA VAL A 122 5.02 2.59 4.78
C VAL A 122 5.71 1.29 5.18
N HIS A 123 4.96 0.21 5.37
CA HIS A 123 5.49 -1.13 5.63
C HIS A 123 4.79 -2.16 4.73
N GLU A 124 4.95 -3.44 5.06
CA GLU A 124 4.20 -4.54 4.44
C GLU A 124 2.69 -4.32 4.58
N PHE A 125 1.91 -4.87 3.62
CA PHE A 125 0.44 -4.88 3.68
C PHE A 125 -0.12 -5.30 5.04
N GLU A 126 0.53 -6.28 5.67
CA GLU A 126 0.19 -6.81 6.99
C GLU A 126 0.14 -5.76 8.11
N ALA A 127 0.82 -4.62 7.97
CA ALA A 127 0.73 -3.51 8.92
C ALA A 127 -0.73 -3.04 9.09
N LEU A 128 -1.51 -3.01 7.99
CA LEU A 128 -2.92 -2.61 8.03
C LEU A 128 -3.78 -3.53 8.91
N LEU A 129 -3.37 -4.78 9.11
CA LEU A 129 -4.15 -5.76 9.88
C LEU A 129 -4.04 -5.52 11.39
N PHE A 130 -3.07 -4.70 11.83
CA PHE A 130 -2.93 -4.31 13.23
C PHE A 130 -3.88 -3.17 13.63
N VAL A 131 -4.73 -2.68 12.72
CA VAL A 131 -5.77 -1.68 13.02
C VAL A 131 -6.82 -2.27 13.98
N GLU A 132 -7.27 -3.50 13.73
CA GLU A 132 -8.17 -4.24 14.63
C GLU A 132 -7.68 -5.69 14.79
N PRO A 133 -6.66 -5.95 15.63
CA PRO A 133 -6.13 -7.30 15.83
C PRO A 133 -7.16 -8.33 16.30
N GLU A 134 -8.28 -7.90 16.87
CA GLU A 134 -9.43 -8.72 17.23
C GLU A 134 -10.05 -9.47 16.05
N ARG A 135 -9.92 -8.96 14.81
CA ARG A 135 -10.40 -9.64 13.60
C ARG A 135 -9.71 -10.97 13.35
N PHE A 136 -8.54 -11.20 13.93
CA PHE A 136 -7.87 -12.50 13.87
C PHE A 136 -8.62 -13.59 14.65
N ALA A 137 -9.53 -13.25 15.57
CA ALA A 137 -10.29 -14.21 16.35
C ALA A 137 -11.15 -15.15 15.48
N ASP A 138 -11.62 -14.67 14.33
CA ASP A 138 -12.42 -15.47 13.39
C ASP A 138 -11.57 -16.52 12.64
N TRP A 139 -10.25 -16.43 12.74
CA TRP A 139 -9.27 -17.23 12.00
C TRP A 139 -8.40 -18.12 12.89
N THR A 140 -8.66 -18.13 14.21
CA THR A 140 -7.89 -18.90 15.19
C THR A 140 -8.73 -19.33 16.37
N ASP A 141 -8.50 -20.56 16.85
CA ASP A 141 -9.16 -21.06 18.07
C ASP A 141 -8.48 -20.58 19.37
N THR A 142 -7.42 -19.75 19.26
CA THR A 142 -6.56 -19.40 20.40
C THR A 142 -6.56 -17.90 20.66
N GLN A 143 -7.16 -17.49 21.78
CA GLN A 143 -7.20 -16.09 22.22
C GLN A 143 -5.79 -15.46 22.36
N ALA A 144 -4.77 -16.26 22.69
CA ALA A 144 -3.40 -15.79 22.82
C ALA A 144 -2.84 -15.18 21.50
N VAL A 145 -3.36 -15.59 20.34
CA VAL A 145 -2.99 -14.98 19.05
C VAL A 145 -3.39 -13.51 19.03
N VAL A 146 -4.65 -13.23 19.35
CA VAL A 146 -5.19 -11.87 19.39
C VAL A 146 -4.46 -11.04 20.43
N GLU A 147 -4.25 -11.58 21.64
CA GLU A 147 -3.52 -10.89 22.72
C GLU A 147 -2.09 -10.52 22.31
N GLN A 148 -1.37 -11.42 21.63
CA GLN A 148 -0.02 -11.15 21.14
C GLN A 148 -0.02 -10.04 20.08
N LEU A 149 -0.98 -10.04 19.16
CA LEU A 149 -1.09 -9.04 18.11
C LEU A 149 -1.51 -7.67 18.67
N GLN A 150 -2.42 -7.64 19.66
CA GLN A 150 -2.78 -6.43 20.39
C GLN A 150 -1.59 -5.85 21.16
N ALA A 151 -0.82 -6.69 21.85
CA ALA A 151 0.39 -6.27 22.55
C ALA A 151 1.43 -5.69 21.57
N ALA A 152 1.57 -6.29 20.38
CA ALA A 152 2.43 -5.76 19.34
C ALA A 152 1.92 -4.41 18.82
N ALA A 153 0.61 -4.25 18.55
CA ALA A 153 0.03 -2.99 18.11
C ALA A 153 0.19 -1.87 19.15
N ALA A 154 -0.04 -2.17 20.43
CA ALA A 154 0.03 -1.20 21.53
C ALA A 154 1.43 -0.61 21.78
N ALA A 155 2.48 -1.22 21.23
CA ALA A 155 3.85 -0.71 21.31
C ALA A 155 4.12 0.44 20.33
N HIS A 156 3.19 0.74 19.41
CA HIS A 156 3.36 1.74 18.35
C HIS A 156 2.23 2.77 18.37
N HIS A 157 2.48 3.96 17.79
CA HIS A 157 1.49 5.04 17.77
C HIS A 157 0.41 4.79 16.71
N THR A 158 0.82 4.31 15.53
CA THR A 158 -0.08 3.87 14.45
C THR A 158 0.38 2.53 13.90
N PRO A 159 -0.49 1.81 13.17
CA PRO A 159 -0.09 0.59 12.45
C PRO A 159 0.99 0.85 11.40
N GLU A 160 1.03 2.06 10.83
CA GLU A 160 2.08 2.51 9.90
C GLU A 160 3.46 2.67 10.55
N ASP A 161 3.55 2.65 11.88
CA ASP A 161 4.82 2.70 12.63
C ASP A 161 5.30 1.29 13.08
N ILE A 162 4.57 0.22 12.73
CA ILE A 162 4.89 -1.16 13.13
C ILE A 162 6.01 -1.72 12.22
N ASN A 163 7.26 -1.38 12.50
CA ASN A 163 8.43 -2.02 11.89
C ASN A 163 9.72 -1.70 12.67
N ASP A 164 10.18 -2.65 13.48
CA ASP A 164 11.42 -2.44 14.25
C ASP A 164 12.63 -3.07 13.58
N SER A 165 12.44 -4.12 12.76
CA SER A 165 13.51 -4.87 12.11
C SER A 165 12.97 -5.87 11.08
N PRO A 166 13.82 -6.42 10.18
CA PRO A 166 13.43 -7.52 9.29
C PRO A 166 12.94 -8.79 10.01
N HIS A 167 13.33 -8.98 11.28
CA HIS A 167 12.89 -10.12 12.09
C HIS A 167 11.54 -9.87 12.77
N THR A 168 11.15 -8.61 12.89
CA THR A 168 9.92 -8.17 13.55
C THR A 168 8.97 -7.47 12.58
N ALA A 169 9.15 -7.63 11.26
CA ALA A 169 8.23 -7.08 10.27
C ALA A 169 6.77 -7.53 10.54
N PRO A 170 5.76 -6.75 10.15
CA PRO A 170 4.35 -7.07 10.39
C PRO A 170 3.96 -8.51 10.06
N SER A 171 4.38 -9.03 8.90
CA SER A 171 4.10 -10.42 8.51
C SER A 171 4.76 -11.44 9.41
N LYS A 172 5.94 -11.15 9.96
CA LYS A 172 6.65 -12.03 10.90
C LYS A 172 5.98 -12.07 12.26
N ARG A 173 5.47 -10.94 12.75
CA ARG A 173 4.68 -10.85 13.98
C ARG A 173 3.41 -11.70 13.87
N ILE A 174 2.71 -11.56 12.75
CA ILE A 174 1.51 -12.36 12.47
C ILE A 174 1.85 -13.85 12.37
N LEU A 175 2.89 -14.24 11.63
CA LEU A 175 3.28 -15.64 11.52
C LEU A 175 3.76 -16.25 12.84
N GLN A 176 4.38 -15.44 13.72
CA GLN A 176 4.80 -15.88 15.03
C GLN A 176 3.58 -16.11 15.95
N ALA A 177 2.58 -15.23 15.90
CA ALA A 177 1.34 -15.39 16.67
C ALA A 177 0.45 -16.50 16.10
N MET A 178 0.25 -16.49 14.78
CA MET A 178 -0.59 -17.42 14.03
C MET A 178 0.22 -18.12 12.92
N PRO A 179 0.89 -19.25 13.21
CA PRO A 179 1.68 -19.98 12.21
C PRO A 179 0.88 -20.43 10.97
N ALA A 180 -0.44 -20.58 11.10
CA ALA A 180 -1.35 -20.92 10.01
C ALA A 180 -1.71 -19.73 9.10
N TYR A 181 -1.20 -18.52 9.38
CA TYR A 181 -1.47 -17.34 8.57
C TYR A 181 -1.01 -17.55 7.12
N GLN A 182 -1.84 -17.08 6.19
CA GLN A 182 -1.68 -17.24 4.75
C GLN A 182 -1.93 -15.88 4.13
N LYS A 183 -0.85 -15.15 3.88
CA LYS A 183 -0.85 -13.76 3.41
C LYS A 183 -1.84 -13.47 2.27
N LYS A 184 -1.98 -14.38 1.30
CA LYS A 184 -2.85 -14.19 0.13
C LYS A 184 -4.33 -14.45 0.39
N PHE A 185 -4.64 -15.26 1.41
CA PHE A 185 -6.00 -15.66 1.75
C PHE A 185 -6.51 -14.83 2.93
N HIS A 186 -5.83 -14.91 4.08
CA HIS A 186 -6.22 -14.23 5.30
C HIS A 186 -6.06 -12.71 5.21
N GLY A 187 -4.97 -12.22 4.61
CA GLY A 187 -4.65 -10.79 4.60
C GLY A 187 -5.77 -9.90 4.04
N PRO A 188 -6.23 -10.12 2.79
CA PRO A 188 -7.28 -9.30 2.21
C PRO A 188 -8.63 -9.47 2.93
N LEU A 189 -8.95 -10.66 3.42
CA LEU A 189 -10.21 -10.91 4.12
C LEU A 189 -10.28 -10.18 5.46
N ILE A 190 -9.20 -10.27 6.25
CA ILE A 190 -9.08 -9.52 7.51
C ILE A 190 -9.14 -8.02 7.24
N ALA A 191 -8.41 -7.52 6.23
CA ALA A 191 -8.48 -6.10 5.86
C ALA A 191 -9.90 -5.66 5.44
N SER A 192 -10.66 -6.54 4.78
CA SER A 192 -12.06 -6.30 4.43
C SER A 192 -12.97 -6.23 5.67
N GLU A 193 -12.75 -7.10 6.65
CA GLU A 193 -13.49 -7.12 7.92
C GLU A 193 -13.22 -5.88 8.77
N ILE A 194 -11.99 -5.35 8.72
CA ILE A 194 -11.62 -4.07 9.34
C ILE A 194 -12.34 -2.91 8.64
N GLY A 195 -12.31 -2.90 7.30
CA GLY A 195 -12.98 -1.90 6.49
C GLY A 195 -12.22 -0.58 6.34
N LEU A 196 -12.52 0.16 5.26
CA LEU A 196 -11.76 1.35 4.86
C LEU A 196 -11.84 2.52 5.84
N ASP A 197 -12.92 2.61 6.63
CA ASP A 197 -13.10 3.71 7.57
C ASP A 197 -12.17 3.58 8.78
N ALA A 198 -12.03 2.37 9.33
CA ALA A 198 -11.05 2.09 10.38
C ALA A 198 -9.61 2.23 9.83
N LEU A 199 -9.35 1.66 8.64
CA LEU A 199 -8.04 1.76 7.99
C LEU A 199 -7.60 3.21 7.79
N ARG A 200 -8.44 4.08 7.20
CA ARG A 200 -8.08 5.48 6.95
C ARG A 200 -7.88 6.29 8.23
N GLN A 201 -8.61 5.96 9.30
CA GLN A 201 -8.52 6.66 10.57
C GLN A 201 -7.24 6.31 11.33
N ALA A 202 -6.84 5.03 11.30
CA ALA A 202 -5.68 4.54 12.02
C ALA A 202 -4.36 4.68 11.22
N CYS A 203 -4.43 4.76 9.90
CA CYS A 203 -3.28 4.87 9.00
C CYS A 203 -3.32 6.20 8.23
N PRO A 204 -2.79 7.31 8.80
CA PRO A 204 -2.89 8.64 8.19
C PRO A 204 -2.29 8.77 6.79
N HIS A 205 -1.17 8.09 6.51
CA HIS A 205 -0.53 8.15 5.20
C HIS A 205 -1.38 7.45 4.13
N PHE A 206 -1.88 6.24 4.43
CA PHE A 206 -2.87 5.55 3.59
C PHE A 206 -4.16 6.36 3.42
N GLY A 207 -4.68 6.93 4.50
CA GLY A 207 -5.91 7.72 4.50
C GLY A 207 -5.79 8.96 3.60
N ALA A 208 -4.68 9.70 3.72
CA ALA A 208 -4.41 10.86 2.88
C ALA A 208 -4.31 10.50 1.38
N TRP A 209 -3.67 9.38 1.06
CA TRP A 209 -3.64 8.86 -0.31
C TRP A 209 -5.02 8.52 -0.84
N LEU A 210 -5.84 7.79 -0.06
CA LEU A 210 -7.18 7.39 -0.49
C LEU A 210 -8.05 8.62 -0.74
N THR A 211 -8.01 9.62 0.14
CA THR A 211 -8.70 10.90 -0.06
C THR A 211 -8.26 11.59 -1.35
N ARG A 212 -6.96 11.58 -1.66
CA ARG A 212 -6.46 12.14 -2.94
C ARG A 212 -6.99 11.37 -4.14
N VAL A 213 -7.10 10.04 -4.06
CA VAL A 213 -7.67 9.21 -5.14
C VAL A 213 -9.16 9.49 -5.33
N GLU A 214 -9.93 9.58 -4.25
CA GLU A 214 -11.36 9.90 -4.26
C GLU A 214 -11.63 11.27 -4.91
N ALA A 215 -10.82 12.28 -4.59
CA ALA A 215 -10.96 13.64 -5.11
C ALA A 215 -10.73 13.76 -6.63
N LEU A 216 -10.14 12.76 -7.29
CA LEU A 216 -9.86 12.82 -8.73
C LEU A 216 -11.13 12.85 -9.60
N ALA A 217 -12.29 12.51 -9.04
CA ALA A 217 -13.56 12.66 -9.73
C ALA A 217 -13.98 14.14 -9.90
N GLU A 218 -13.55 15.02 -8.98
CA GLU A 218 -13.91 16.45 -8.96
C GLU A 218 -13.10 17.26 -9.99
N ASP A 219 -11.87 16.83 -10.30
CA ASP A 219 -10.99 17.44 -11.31
C ASP A 219 -11.40 17.13 -12.77
N ALA A 220 -12.48 16.39 -12.99
CA ALA A 220 -12.97 16.14 -14.34
C ALA A 220 -13.70 17.38 -14.88
N PRO A 221 -13.29 17.96 -16.04
CA PRO A 221 -14.04 19.06 -16.63
C PRO A 221 -15.50 18.66 -16.86
N PRO A 222 -16.47 19.57 -16.68
CA PRO A 222 -17.88 19.28 -16.92
C PRO A 222 -18.03 18.75 -18.35
N GLN A 223 -18.71 17.61 -18.48
CA GLN A 223 -19.03 17.03 -19.78
C GLN A 223 -19.96 18.02 -20.53
N PRO A 224 -19.75 18.22 -21.84
CA PRO A 224 -20.60 19.09 -22.66
C PRO A 224 -22.03 18.55 -22.81
#